data_AF-A0A2H9L892-F1
#
_entry.id   AF-A0A2H9L892-F1
#
_cell.length_a   1.000
_cell.length_b   1.000
_cell.length_c   1.000
_cell.angle_alpha   90.00
_cell.angle_beta   90.00
_cell.angle_gamma   90.00
#
_symmetry.space_group_name_H-M   'P 1'
#
loop_
_entity.id
_entity.type
_entity.pdbx_description
1 polymer ?
#
loop_
_entity_poly.entity_id
_entity_poly.type
_entity_poly.pdbx_seq_one_letter_code
_entity_poly.pdbx_strand_id
1 'polypeptide(L)'
;MSSELVELLAHLTPSNKLWQQAKSLFVRNRVAPEAKIFASYLYAQGSSLRRLKELLHDLGVRVSHVGIWKWIQNLGRNLREKLFRRKRWRCLVVDETKIRTKRRWIFVFAAVDPENREIVNLLVTEHRETIDALGFLKRCLNYCNGKPVIVTDGGPWYYWPTRRLGLKHVVMCGGERNYIERWFETFKDRLRAFDCYFPTHGLESIKNFSAVFCFWYNKCRHHMSMKRPPSGGEGRFKTWLEVSS
;
A
#
# COMPACT_ATOMS: atom_id res chain seq x y z
N MET A 1 -23.97 -20.56 6.49
CA MET A 1 -22.67 -20.02 6.03
C MET A 1 -22.19 -21.03 5.00
N SER A 2 -21.98 -20.67 3.73
CA SER A 2 -21.54 -21.67 2.75
C SER A 2 -20.19 -22.23 3.21
N SER A 3 -20.18 -23.54 3.48
CA SER A 3 -18.99 -24.29 3.86
C SER A 3 -17.94 -24.21 2.76
N GLU A 4 -18.35 -24.14 1.50
CA GLU A 4 -17.51 -24.22 0.31
C GLU A 4 -16.39 -23.19 0.20
N LEU A 5 -16.62 -21.90 0.51
CA LEU A 5 -15.54 -20.90 0.43
C LEU A 5 -14.55 -21.07 1.58
N VAL A 6 -15.05 -21.35 2.78
CA VAL A 6 -14.20 -21.57 3.96
C VAL A 6 -13.40 -22.86 3.77
N GLU A 7 -14.02 -23.89 3.19
CA GLU A 7 -13.42 -25.17 2.86
C GLU A 7 -12.40 -25.04 1.73
N LEU A 8 -12.70 -24.29 0.67
CA LEU A 8 -11.75 -23.95 -0.39
C LEU A 8 -10.54 -23.18 0.16
N LEU A 9 -10.77 -22.15 0.98
CA LEU A 9 -9.70 -21.36 1.57
C LEU A 9 -8.89 -22.15 2.62
N ALA A 10 -9.54 -23.05 3.36
CA ALA A 10 -8.88 -23.98 4.27
C ALA A 10 -8.00 -25.00 3.51
N HIS A 11 -8.46 -25.50 2.36
CA HIS A 11 -7.65 -26.34 1.47
C HIS A 11 -6.46 -25.58 0.86
N LEU A 12 -6.64 -24.30 0.51
CA LEU A 12 -5.58 -23.46 -0.04
C LEU A 12 -4.55 -23.02 1.00
N THR A 13 -4.88 -23.06 2.30
CA THR A 13 -3.97 -22.68 3.38
C THR A 13 -4.23 -23.46 4.68
N PRO A 14 -3.43 -24.51 4.97
CA PRO A 14 -3.72 -25.45 6.05
C PRO A 14 -3.42 -24.97 7.49
N SER A 15 -2.95 -23.73 7.70
CA SER A 15 -2.49 -23.30 9.03
C SER A 15 -3.55 -22.58 9.84
N ASN A 16 -4.10 -23.28 10.84
CA ASN A 16 -5.09 -22.78 11.80
C ASN A 16 -4.58 -21.56 12.63
N LYS A 17 -3.26 -21.40 12.74
CA LYS A 17 -2.60 -20.32 13.50
C LYS A 17 -2.73 -18.94 12.81
N LEU A 18 -2.67 -18.92 11.48
CA LEU A 18 -2.90 -17.71 10.68
C LEU A 18 -4.32 -17.18 10.88
N TRP A 19 -5.30 -18.08 10.90
CA TRP A 19 -6.70 -17.69 11.02
C TRP A 19 -7.08 -17.11 12.39
N GLN A 20 -6.42 -17.54 13.47
CA GLN A 20 -6.63 -16.93 14.79
C GLN A 20 -6.11 -15.49 14.89
N GLN A 21 -4.96 -15.22 14.27
CA GLN A 21 -4.39 -13.88 14.19
C GLN A 21 -5.26 -12.95 13.31
N ALA A 22 -5.74 -13.43 12.16
CA ALA A 22 -6.68 -12.73 11.28
C ALA A 22 -8.00 -12.31 11.98
N LYS A 23 -8.51 -13.12 12.92
CA LYS A 23 -9.70 -12.78 13.72
C LYS A 23 -9.50 -11.53 14.55
N SER A 24 -8.28 -11.29 15.05
CA SER A 24 -7.95 -10.11 15.87
C SER A 24 -8.05 -8.81 15.08
N LEU A 25 -7.89 -8.87 13.76
CA LEU A 25 -7.95 -7.69 12.92
C LEU A 25 -9.36 -7.16 12.77
N PHE A 26 -10.40 -8.00 12.83
CA PHE A 26 -11.78 -7.58 12.56
C PHE A 26 -12.68 -7.67 13.80
N VAL A 27 -13.14 -6.53 14.32
CA VAL A 27 -13.96 -6.40 15.54
C VAL A 27 -15.31 -7.14 15.47
N ARG A 28 -15.89 -7.33 14.27
CA ARG A 28 -17.18 -8.04 14.07
C ARG A 28 -17.01 -9.20 13.10
N ASN A 29 -17.24 -10.43 13.57
CA ASN A 29 -17.02 -11.67 12.80
C ASN A 29 -18.32 -12.38 12.38
N ARG A 30 -19.29 -11.62 11.84
CA ARG A 30 -20.46 -12.22 11.14
C ARG A 30 -20.09 -12.89 9.81
N VAL A 31 -18.92 -12.55 9.26
CA VAL A 31 -18.35 -13.14 8.05
C VAL A 31 -16.96 -13.65 8.39
N ALA A 32 -16.64 -14.82 7.86
CA ALA A 32 -15.35 -15.51 7.97
C ALA A 32 -14.18 -14.54 7.63
N PRO A 33 -13.18 -14.35 8.53
CA PRO A 33 -11.99 -13.53 8.25
C PRO A 33 -11.29 -13.86 6.94
N GLU A 34 -11.31 -15.14 6.56
CA GLU A 34 -10.80 -15.71 5.31
C GLU A 34 -11.36 -14.96 4.09
N ALA A 35 -12.69 -14.84 4.03
CA ALA A 35 -13.38 -14.13 2.95
C ALA A 35 -13.03 -12.64 2.93
N LYS A 36 -12.83 -12.03 4.11
CA LYS A 36 -12.45 -10.60 4.21
C LYS A 36 -11.05 -10.36 3.68
N ILE A 37 -10.10 -11.23 4.04
CA ILE A 37 -8.70 -11.16 3.61
C ILE A 37 -8.59 -11.42 2.11
N PHE A 38 -9.28 -12.45 1.61
CA PHE A 38 -9.35 -12.77 0.19
C PHE A 38 -9.93 -11.61 -0.64
N ALA A 39 -11.06 -11.04 -0.21
CA ALA A 39 -11.64 -9.88 -0.87
C ALA A 39 -10.68 -8.68 -0.86
N SER A 40 -9.94 -8.46 0.24
CA SER A 40 -8.97 -7.37 0.34
C SER A 40 -7.76 -7.57 -0.58
N TYR A 41 -7.31 -8.82 -0.78
CA TYR A 41 -6.26 -9.16 -1.74
C TYR A 41 -6.66 -8.83 -3.17
N LEU A 42 -7.83 -9.34 -3.59
CA LEU A 42 -8.38 -9.08 -4.93
C LEU A 42 -8.65 -7.58 -5.15
N TYR A 43 -9.10 -6.90 -4.10
CA TYR A 43 -9.24 -5.45 -4.12
C TYR A 43 -7.90 -4.76 -4.38
N ALA A 44 -6.82 -5.15 -3.70
CA ALA A 44 -5.50 -4.57 -3.96
C ALA A 44 -5.02 -4.81 -5.41
N GLN A 45 -5.38 -5.97 -5.99
CA GLN A 45 -5.02 -6.32 -7.37
C GLN A 45 -5.80 -5.61 -8.47
N GLY A 46 -6.96 -5.01 -8.17
CA GLY A 46 -7.72 -4.26 -9.18
C GLY A 46 -9.24 -4.43 -9.12
N SER A 47 -9.77 -5.40 -8.38
CA SER A 47 -11.22 -5.64 -8.34
C SER A 47 -11.98 -4.47 -7.71
N SER A 48 -13.12 -4.10 -8.30
CA SER A 48 -14.03 -3.10 -7.71
C SER A 48 -14.82 -3.72 -6.54
N LEU A 49 -15.28 -2.89 -5.59
CA LEU A 49 -16.08 -3.36 -4.45
C LEU A 49 -17.38 -4.05 -4.89
N ARG A 50 -17.98 -3.58 -5.99
CA ARG A 50 -19.19 -4.18 -6.57
C ARG A 50 -18.89 -5.54 -7.16
N ARG A 51 -17.80 -5.68 -7.93
CA ARG A 51 -17.38 -6.98 -8.47
C ARG A 51 -17.06 -7.98 -7.36
N LEU A 52 -16.42 -7.54 -6.28
CA LEU A 52 -16.15 -8.38 -5.12
C LEU A 52 -17.42 -8.79 -4.38
N LYS A 53 -18.43 -7.91 -4.33
CA LYS A 53 -19.74 -8.22 -3.75
C LYS A 53 -20.41 -9.36 -4.53
N GLU A 54 -20.48 -9.26 -5.86
CA GLU A 54 -21.07 -10.34 -6.68
C GLU A 54 -20.29 -11.64 -6.54
N LEU A 55 -18.95 -11.61 -6.64
CA LEU A 55 -18.11 -12.79 -6.43
C LEU A 55 -18.36 -13.46 -5.07
N LEU A 56 -18.45 -12.68 -4.00
CA LEU A 56 -18.73 -13.23 -2.68
C LEU A 56 -20.15 -13.79 -2.58
N HIS A 57 -21.14 -13.23 -3.29
CA HIS A 57 -22.50 -13.77 -3.33
C HIS A 57 -22.55 -15.11 -4.06
N ASP A 58 -21.84 -15.23 -5.19
CA ASP A 58 -21.68 -16.49 -5.93
C ASP A 58 -21.05 -17.59 -5.05
N LEU A 59 -20.15 -17.19 -4.14
CA LEU A 59 -19.50 -18.06 -3.16
C LEU A 59 -20.33 -18.25 -1.87
N GLY A 60 -21.59 -17.81 -1.84
CA GLY A 60 -22.54 -17.97 -0.73
C GLY A 60 -22.35 -17.02 0.46
N VAL A 61 -21.51 -15.99 0.32
CA VAL A 61 -21.25 -14.95 1.33
C VAL A 61 -22.05 -13.68 1.03
N ARG A 62 -23.18 -13.51 1.73
CA ARG A 62 -24.03 -12.32 1.60
C ARG A 62 -23.41 -11.11 2.33
N VAL A 63 -22.84 -10.19 1.56
CA VAL A 63 -22.30 -8.91 2.06
C VAL A 63 -22.63 -7.74 1.13
N SER A 64 -22.64 -6.51 1.63
CA SER A 64 -22.73 -5.31 0.80
C SER A 64 -21.33 -4.81 0.39
N HIS A 65 -21.23 -4.09 -0.74
CA HIS A 65 -19.99 -3.48 -1.19
C HIS A 65 -19.41 -2.47 -0.15
N VAL A 66 -20.28 -1.81 0.65
CA VAL A 66 -19.90 -0.95 1.77
C VAL A 66 -19.30 -1.77 2.92
N GLY A 67 -19.82 -2.98 3.17
CA GLY A 67 -19.24 -3.91 4.14
C GLY A 67 -17.80 -4.29 3.78
N ILE A 68 -17.56 -4.63 2.51
CA ILE A 68 -16.22 -4.92 1.98
C ILE A 68 -15.30 -3.70 2.11
N TRP A 69 -15.79 -2.50 1.78
CA TRP A 69 -15.03 -1.27 1.98
C TRP A 69 -14.58 -1.09 3.43
N LYS A 70 -15.47 -1.33 4.40
CA LYS A 70 -15.11 -1.26 5.83
C LYS A 70 -14.01 -2.27 6.20
N TRP A 71 -14.00 -3.47 5.61
CA TRP A 71 -12.93 -4.45 5.83
C TRP A 71 -11.57 -3.92 5.35
N ILE A 72 -11.53 -3.35 4.14
CA ILE A 72 -10.31 -2.75 3.57
C ILE A 72 -9.82 -1.57 4.41
N GLN A 73 -10.73 -0.70 4.85
CA GLN A 73 -10.38 0.44 5.70
C GLN A 73 -9.77 -0.01 7.03
N ASN A 74 -10.35 -1.04 7.64
CA ASN A 74 -9.87 -1.60 8.89
C ASN A 74 -8.52 -2.33 8.72
N LEU A 75 -8.36 -3.11 7.65
CA LEU A 75 -7.09 -3.73 7.31
C LEU A 75 -5.99 -2.68 7.08
N GLY A 76 -6.29 -1.63 6.30
CA GLY A 76 -5.34 -0.55 6.03
C GLY A 76 -4.90 0.17 7.30
N ARG A 77 -5.80 0.39 8.25
CA ARG A 77 -5.46 0.98 9.55
C ARG A 77 -4.44 0.11 10.29
N ASN A 78 -4.69 -1.19 10.39
CA ASN A 78 -3.80 -2.13 11.09
C ASN A 78 -2.46 -2.32 10.38
N LEU A 79 -2.44 -2.25 9.05
CA LEU A 79 -1.21 -2.41 8.27
C LEU A 79 -0.28 -1.21 8.38
N ARG A 80 -0.76 0.01 8.62
CA ARG A 80 0.09 1.21 8.65
C ARG A 80 1.28 1.11 9.60
N GLU A 81 1.09 0.48 10.75
CA GLU A 81 2.13 0.32 11.77
C GLU A 81 3.17 -0.73 11.37
N LYS A 82 2.76 -1.74 10.58
CA LYS A 82 3.57 -2.90 10.20
C LYS A 82 4.12 -2.83 8.77
N LEU A 83 3.75 -1.80 8.01
CA LEU A 83 3.97 -1.70 6.56
C LEU A 83 5.46 -1.65 6.21
N PHE A 84 6.23 -0.87 6.97
CA PHE A 84 7.65 -0.62 6.71
C PHE A 84 8.50 -1.22 7.82
N ARG A 85 9.65 -1.78 7.44
CA ARG A 85 10.62 -2.37 8.36
C ARG A 85 11.89 -1.54 8.35
N ARG A 86 12.57 -1.50 9.49
CA ARG A 86 13.88 -0.85 9.59
C ARG A 86 14.91 -1.59 8.75
N LYS A 87 15.57 -0.88 7.82
CA LYS A 87 16.64 -1.42 6.96
C LYS A 87 17.67 -0.33 6.69
N ARG A 88 18.86 -0.72 6.23
CA ARG A 88 19.87 0.22 5.73
C ARG A 88 19.68 0.37 4.22
N TRP A 89 19.27 1.56 3.78
CA TRP A 89 19.26 1.93 2.36
C TRP A 89 20.40 2.90 2.07
N ARG A 90 21.08 2.69 0.93
CA ARG A 90 22.17 3.59 0.49
C ARG A 90 21.61 4.81 -0.25
N CYS A 91 20.55 4.60 -1.02
CA CYS A 91 19.87 5.59 -1.83
C CYS A 91 18.36 5.46 -1.62
N LEU A 92 17.65 6.59 -1.57
CA LEU A 92 16.21 6.65 -1.64
C LEU A 92 15.82 7.64 -2.74
N VAL A 93 15.04 7.16 -3.70
CA VAL A 93 14.41 8.02 -4.70
C VAL A 93 13.09 8.49 -4.12
N VAL A 94 12.93 9.81 -4.02
CA VAL A 94 11.78 10.49 -3.41
C VAL A 94 11.12 11.37 -4.45
N ASP A 95 9.81 11.25 -4.54
CA ASP A 95 8.99 12.00 -5.47
C ASP A 95 7.55 12.06 -4.93
N GLU A 96 6.71 12.90 -5.53
CA GLU A 96 5.34 13.06 -5.14
C GLU A 96 4.38 13.13 -6.32
N THR A 97 3.11 12.85 -6.04
CA THR A 97 2.10 12.91 -7.08
C THR A 97 0.77 13.43 -6.56
N LYS A 98 0.03 14.13 -7.42
CA LYS A 98 -1.32 14.61 -7.11
C LYS A 98 -2.38 13.58 -7.50
N ILE A 99 -3.41 13.45 -6.67
CA ILE A 99 -4.56 12.57 -6.88
C ILE A 99 -5.83 13.39 -6.74
N ARG A 100 -6.77 13.18 -7.65
CA ARG A 100 -8.09 13.82 -7.59
C ARG A 100 -9.02 13.03 -6.67
N THR A 101 -9.58 13.71 -5.67
CA THR A 101 -10.71 13.22 -4.87
C THR A 101 -11.98 13.96 -5.28
N LYS A 102 -13.14 13.53 -4.79
CA LYS A 102 -14.43 14.20 -5.04
C LYS A 102 -14.42 15.70 -4.78
N ARG A 103 -13.68 16.15 -3.75
CA ARG A 103 -13.72 17.55 -3.29
C ARG A 103 -12.49 18.35 -3.72
N ARG A 104 -11.30 17.73 -3.67
CA ARG A 104 -10.02 18.44 -3.85
C ARG A 104 -8.92 17.55 -4.41
N TRP A 105 -7.83 18.19 -4.81
CA TRP A 105 -6.56 17.51 -5.01
C TRP A 105 -5.92 17.19 -3.66
N ILE A 106 -5.24 16.06 -3.60
CA ILE A 106 -4.36 15.68 -2.50
C ILE A 106 -3.02 15.26 -3.08
N PHE A 107 -2.00 15.17 -2.24
CA PHE A 107 -0.65 14.78 -2.61
C PHE A 107 -0.24 13.50 -1.90
N VAL A 108 0.45 12.63 -2.63
CA VAL A 108 1.07 11.42 -2.11
C VAL A 108 2.56 11.49 -2.39
N PHE A 109 3.33 11.64 -1.33
CA PHE A 109 4.78 11.50 -1.35
C PHE A 109 5.14 10.03 -1.19
N ALA A 110 6.12 9.57 -1.97
CA ALA A 110 6.63 8.22 -1.92
C ALA A 110 8.16 8.20 -1.93
N ALA A 111 8.71 7.16 -1.32
CA ALA A 111 10.14 6.88 -1.32
C ALA A 111 10.30 5.44 -1.78
N VAL A 112 11.15 5.22 -2.77
CA VAL A 112 11.48 3.89 -3.28
C VAL A 112 12.98 3.64 -3.12
N ASP A 113 13.31 2.41 -2.74
CA ASP A 113 14.66 1.87 -2.86
C ASP A 113 14.88 1.46 -4.33
N PRO A 114 15.77 2.13 -5.09
CA PRO A 114 15.98 1.80 -6.49
C PRO A 114 16.58 0.40 -6.69
N GLU A 115 17.29 -0.15 -5.70
CA GLU A 115 17.94 -1.46 -5.78
C GLU A 115 16.90 -2.59 -5.82
N ASN A 116 15.95 -2.57 -4.89
CA ASN A 116 14.92 -3.61 -4.77
C ASN A 116 13.54 -3.19 -5.32
N ARG A 117 13.40 -1.94 -5.76
CA ARG A 117 12.12 -1.32 -6.16
C ARG A 117 11.08 -1.37 -5.05
N GLU A 118 11.52 -1.42 -3.80
CA GLU A 118 10.68 -1.51 -2.61
C GLU A 118 10.22 -0.12 -2.19
N ILE A 119 8.93 0.04 -1.93
CA ILE A 119 8.41 1.28 -1.35
C ILE A 119 8.79 1.34 0.12
N VAL A 120 9.56 2.34 0.47
CA VAL A 120 10.15 2.54 1.79
C VAL A 120 9.24 3.38 2.69
N ASN A 121 8.54 4.35 2.12
CA ASN A 121 7.54 5.11 2.86
C ASN A 121 6.50 5.77 1.96
N LEU A 122 5.36 6.12 2.55
CA LEU A 122 4.29 6.90 1.93
C LEU A 122 3.73 7.94 2.91
N LEU A 123 3.50 9.14 2.40
CA LEU A 123 2.74 10.19 3.09
C LEU A 123 1.65 10.73 2.19
N VAL A 124 0.42 10.71 2.70
CA VAL A 124 -0.74 11.34 2.07
C VAL A 124 -1.04 12.63 2.82
N THR A 125 -1.02 13.75 2.11
CA THR A 125 -1.25 15.10 2.64
C THR A 125 -2.14 15.89 1.69
N GLU A 126 -2.68 17.00 2.18
CA GLU A 126 -3.55 17.91 1.41
C GLU A 126 -2.74 18.99 0.69
N HIS A 127 -1.50 19.19 1.12
CA HIS A 127 -0.61 20.24 0.63
C HIS A 127 0.68 19.65 0.07
N ARG A 128 1.42 20.47 -0.67
CA ARG A 128 2.75 20.13 -1.19
C ARG A 128 3.71 21.23 -0.79
N GLU A 129 3.94 21.33 0.51
CA GLU A 129 4.80 22.35 1.09
C GLU A 129 6.12 21.75 1.58
N THR A 130 7.08 22.63 1.80
CA THR A 130 8.39 22.29 2.39
C THR A 130 8.27 21.57 3.73
N ILE A 131 7.23 21.89 4.52
CA ILE A 131 6.97 21.21 5.80
C ILE A 131 6.49 19.76 5.61
N ASP A 132 5.69 19.49 4.57
CA ASP A 132 5.25 18.14 4.20
C ASP A 132 6.44 17.29 3.77
N ALA A 133 7.32 17.86 2.92
CA ALA A 133 8.55 17.20 2.48
C ALA A 133 9.48 16.91 3.67
N LEU A 134 9.66 17.85 4.61
CA LEU A 134 10.42 17.61 5.84
C LEU A 134 9.82 16.48 6.67
N GLY A 135 8.50 16.51 6.89
CA GLY A 135 7.80 15.46 7.62
C GLY A 135 7.96 14.09 6.95
N PHE A 136 7.88 14.05 5.62
CA PHE A 136 8.06 12.85 4.84
C PHE A 136 9.47 12.26 4.95
N LEU A 137 10.50 13.10 4.79
CA LEU A 137 11.90 12.66 4.92
C LEU A 137 12.20 12.15 6.33
N LYS A 138 11.71 12.84 7.37
CA LYS A 138 11.81 12.34 8.77
C LYS A 138 11.17 10.97 8.92
N ARG A 139 9.99 10.75 8.34
CA ARG A 139 9.34 9.43 8.36
C ARG A 139 10.19 8.38 7.66
N CYS A 140 10.81 8.68 6.51
CA CYS A 140 11.72 7.76 5.83
C CYS A 140 12.93 7.40 6.72
N LEU A 141 13.54 8.40 7.36
CA LEU A 141 14.68 8.20 8.25
C LEU A 141 14.34 7.37 9.49
N ASN A 142 13.11 7.44 10.02
CA ASN A 142 12.69 6.59 11.14
C ASN A 142 12.81 5.10 10.83
N TYR A 143 12.67 4.71 9.56
CA TYR A 143 12.83 3.34 9.09
C TYR A 143 14.22 3.08 8.48
N CYS A 144 15.06 4.10 8.31
CA CYS A 144 16.38 3.94 7.69
C CYS A 144 17.48 3.85 8.75
N ASN A 145 18.24 2.75 8.71
CA ASN A 145 19.45 2.61 9.51
C ASN A 145 20.58 3.39 8.85
N GLY A 146 20.77 4.64 9.27
CA GLY A 146 21.77 5.56 8.73
C GLY A 146 21.17 6.62 7.80
N LYS A 147 22.05 7.38 7.13
CA LYS A 147 21.66 8.46 6.22
C LYS A 147 21.78 8.02 4.76
N PRO A 148 20.66 7.84 4.04
CA PRO A 148 20.69 7.54 2.62
C PRO A 148 21.00 8.81 1.82
N VAL A 149 21.48 8.63 0.59
CA VAL A 149 21.43 9.69 -0.43
C VAL A 149 19.98 9.85 -0.88
N ILE A 150 19.47 11.08 -0.90
CA ILE A 150 18.13 11.39 -1.38
C ILE A 150 18.22 11.84 -2.84
N VAL A 151 17.47 11.19 -3.72
CA VAL A 151 17.36 11.52 -5.15
C VAL A 151 15.97 12.06 -5.43
N THR A 152 15.85 13.25 -6.03
CA THR A 152 14.56 13.88 -6.37
C THR A 152 14.54 14.46 -7.77
N ASP A 153 13.37 14.94 -8.21
CA ASP A 153 13.16 15.68 -9.47
C ASP A 153 13.70 17.12 -9.45
N GLY A 154 14.02 17.65 -8.27
CA GLY A 154 14.48 19.03 -8.10
C GLY A 154 13.37 19.96 -7.61
N GLY A 155 12.23 19.43 -7.18
CA GLY A 155 11.15 20.18 -6.56
C GLY A 155 11.66 21.11 -5.45
N PRO A 156 11.23 22.38 -5.42
CA PRO A 156 11.76 23.39 -4.50
C PRO A 156 11.54 23.05 -3.02
N TRP A 157 10.50 22.26 -2.72
CA TRP A 157 10.19 21.80 -1.36
C TRP A 157 11.21 20.82 -0.79
N TYR A 158 12.13 20.25 -1.58
CA TYR A 158 13.13 19.30 -1.07
C TYR A 158 14.46 19.95 -0.64
N TYR A 159 14.79 21.14 -1.15
CA TYR A 159 16.10 21.77 -0.89
C TYR A 159 16.37 22.05 0.59
N TRP A 160 15.44 22.75 1.25
CA TRP A 160 15.62 23.11 2.65
C TRP A 160 15.54 21.88 3.59
N PRO A 161 14.59 20.93 3.42
CA PRO A 161 14.50 19.76 4.27
C PRO A 161 15.72 18.83 4.23
N THR A 162 16.29 18.57 3.05
CA THR A 162 17.47 17.70 2.92
C THR A 162 18.68 18.32 3.63
N ARG A 163 18.91 19.63 3.45
CA ARG A 163 19.95 20.38 4.19
C ARG A 163 19.70 20.37 5.70
N ARG A 164 18.46 20.62 6.14
CA ARG A 164 18.07 20.66 7.56
C ARG A 164 18.29 19.33 8.28
N LEU A 165 18.17 18.21 7.55
CA LEU A 165 18.41 16.85 8.05
C LEU A 165 19.87 16.38 7.84
N GLY A 166 20.69 17.18 7.17
CA GLY A 166 22.08 16.85 6.83
C GLY A 166 22.16 15.61 5.96
N LEU A 167 21.32 15.51 4.94
CA LEU A 167 21.29 14.43 3.95
C LEU A 167 21.98 14.88 2.67
N LYS A 168 22.71 13.96 2.01
CA LYS A 168 23.20 14.22 0.65
C LYS A 168 22.00 14.21 -0.30
N HIS A 169 21.84 15.27 -1.07
CA HIS A 169 20.73 15.45 -2.01
C HIS A 169 21.27 15.53 -3.44
N VAL A 170 20.74 14.69 -4.32
CA VAL A 170 21.06 14.65 -5.74
C VAL A 170 19.78 14.93 -6.51
N VAL A 171 19.84 15.87 -7.46
CA VAL A 171 18.76 16.11 -8.40
C VAL A 171 19.07 15.31 -9.66
N MET A 172 18.11 14.51 -10.12
CA MET A 172 18.27 13.67 -11.30
C MET A 172 17.03 13.77 -12.18
N CYS A 173 17.24 13.81 -13.51
CA CYS A 173 16.18 13.65 -14.49
C CYS A 173 16.33 12.26 -15.13
N GLY A 174 15.31 11.41 -15.00
CA GLY A 174 15.33 10.03 -15.50
C GLY A 174 16.20 9.06 -14.68
N GLY A 175 16.54 7.91 -15.28
CA GLY A 175 17.36 6.87 -14.65
C GLY A 175 16.63 6.15 -13.51
N GLU A 176 17.19 6.17 -12.30
CA GLU A 176 16.60 5.52 -11.12
C GLU A 176 15.24 6.11 -10.74
N ARG A 177 14.95 7.36 -11.15
CA ARG A 177 13.64 7.98 -10.98
C ARG A 177 12.51 7.32 -11.78
N ASN A 178 12.84 6.63 -12.87
CA ASN A 178 11.83 5.91 -13.65
C ASN A 178 11.13 4.83 -12.82
N TYR A 179 11.73 4.36 -11.72
CA TYR A 179 11.10 3.37 -10.83
C TYR A 179 9.96 3.97 -10.00
N ILE A 180 10.14 5.17 -9.44
CA ILE A 180 9.08 5.83 -8.67
C ILE A 180 7.95 6.33 -9.58
N GLU A 181 8.28 6.81 -10.77
CA GLU A 181 7.29 7.24 -11.77
C GLU A 181 6.40 6.05 -12.19
N ARG A 182 7.00 4.91 -12.54
CA ARG A 182 6.27 3.67 -12.85
C ARG A 182 5.44 3.16 -11.66
N TRP A 183 5.93 3.34 -10.44
CA TRP A 183 5.14 3.02 -9.26
C TRP A 183 3.90 3.91 -9.15
N PHE A 184 4.07 5.22 -9.32
CA PHE A 184 2.94 6.16 -9.30
C PHE A 184 1.93 5.89 -10.41
N GLU A 185 2.38 5.50 -11.60
CA GLU A 185 1.50 5.04 -12.67
C GLU A 185 0.67 3.84 -12.23
N THR A 186 1.31 2.79 -11.70
CA THR A 186 0.60 1.60 -11.18
C THR A 186 -0.41 2.01 -10.09
N PHE A 187 -0.01 2.92 -9.19
CA PHE A 187 -0.88 3.40 -8.12
C PHE A 187 -2.09 4.17 -8.68
N LYS A 188 -1.87 5.04 -9.66
CA LYS A 188 -2.92 5.81 -10.34
C LYS A 188 -3.84 4.93 -11.21
N ASP A 189 -3.32 3.91 -11.88
CA ASP A 189 -4.12 2.91 -12.59
C ASP A 189 -5.10 2.24 -11.65
N ARG A 190 -4.59 1.83 -10.47
CA ARG A 190 -5.46 1.23 -9.46
C ARG A 190 -6.52 2.21 -8.97
N LEU A 191 -6.18 3.49 -8.83
CA LEU A 191 -7.13 4.54 -8.42
C LEU A 191 -8.19 4.81 -9.50
N ARG A 192 -7.82 4.81 -10.77
CA ARG A 192 -8.74 4.99 -11.92
C ARG A 192 -9.79 3.90 -12.01
N ALA A 193 -9.47 2.67 -11.58
CA ALA A 193 -10.45 1.60 -11.48
C ALA A 193 -11.58 1.86 -10.45
N PHE A 194 -11.53 2.95 -9.69
CA PHE A 194 -12.61 3.39 -8.80
C PHE A 194 -13.54 4.46 -9.39
N ASP A 195 -13.27 4.95 -10.62
CA ASP A 195 -13.84 6.13 -11.32
C ASP A 195 -12.78 7.25 -11.53
N CYS A 196 -13.12 8.35 -12.21
CA CYS A 196 -12.25 9.50 -12.51
C CYS A 196 -11.66 10.19 -11.26
N TYR A 197 -12.14 9.86 -10.06
CA TYR A 197 -11.65 10.35 -8.78
C TYR A 197 -11.71 9.23 -7.73
N PHE A 198 -10.84 9.29 -6.71
CA PHE A 198 -10.93 8.33 -5.60
C PHE A 198 -12.21 8.58 -4.77
N PRO A 199 -13.07 7.58 -4.57
CA PRO A 199 -14.39 7.74 -3.95
C PRO A 199 -14.26 7.83 -2.43
N THR A 200 -13.79 8.98 -1.95
CA THR A 200 -13.72 9.27 -0.52
C THR A 200 -14.20 10.66 -0.16
N HIS A 201 -14.62 10.78 1.11
CA HIS A 201 -14.92 12.03 1.76
C HIS A 201 -13.84 12.46 2.78
N GLY A 202 -12.80 11.64 3.01
CA GLY A 202 -11.77 11.94 4.01
C GLY A 202 -10.38 11.37 3.68
N LEU A 203 -9.34 12.10 4.10
CA LEU A 203 -7.92 11.76 3.88
C LEU A 203 -7.55 10.38 4.45
N GLU A 204 -8.17 10.01 5.55
CA GLU A 204 -7.93 8.76 6.26
C GLU A 204 -8.24 7.53 5.39
N SER A 205 -9.24 7.63 4.52
CA SER A 205 -9.61 6.52 3.64
C SER A 205 -8.54 6.23 2.60
N ILE A 206 -7.92 7.28 2.04
CA ILE A 206 -6.83 7.16 1.07
C ILE A 206 -5.59 6.65 1.75
N LYS A 207 -5.26 7.15 2.94
CA LYS A 207 -4.14 6.61 3.73
C LYS A 207 -4.30 5.11 4.00
N ASN A 208 -5.51 4.63 4.32
CA ASN A 208 -5.77 3.19 4.50
C ASN A 208 -5.62 2.41 3.20
N PHE A 209 -6.17 2.94 2.11
CA PHE A 209 -6.02 2.33 0.79
C PHE A 209 -4.55 2.26 0.35
N SER A 210 -3.80 3.36 0.48
CA SER A 210 -2.36 3.44 0.20
C SER A 210 -1.58 2.41 1.01
N ALA A 211 -1.93 2.19 2.28
CA ALA A 211 -1.29 1.18 3.10
C ALA A 211 -1.54 -0.25 2.58
N VAL A 212 -2.81 -0.59 2.29
CA VAL A 212 -3.20 -1.88 1.68
C VAL A 212 -2.49 -2.11 0.34
N PHE A 213 -2.49 -1.10 -0.52
CA PHE A 213 -1.88 -1.17 -1.84
C PHE A 213 -0.36 -1.32 -1.77
N CYS A 214 0.30 -0.52 -0.92
CA CYS A 214 1.74 -0.58 -0.72
C CYS A 214 2.16 -1.93 -0.14
N PHE A 215 1.37 -2.46 0.81
CA PHE A 215 1.62 -3.78 1.37
C PHE A 215 1.57 -4.86 0.28
N TRP A 216 0.51 -4.84 -0.53
CA TRP A 216 0.37 -5.74 -1.67
C TRP A 216 1.54 -5.58 -2.66
N TYR A 217 1.89 -4.34 -3.02
CA TYR A 217 2.97 -4.06 -3.98
C TYR A 217 4.31 -4.62 -3.49
N ASN A 218 4.66 -4.34 -2.23
CA ASN A 218 5.96 -4.72 -1.67
C ASN A 218 6.08 -6.22 -1.38
N LYS A 219 5.02 -6.85 -0.86
CA LYS A 219 5.07 -8.22 -0.36
C LYS A 219 4.50 -9.26 -1.32
N CYS A 220 3.50 -8.90 -2.12
CA CYS A 220 2.70 -9.88 -2.86
C CYS A 220 2.86 -9.78 -4.37
N ARG A 221 3.01 -8.56 -4.91
CA ARG A 221 3.10 -8.32 -6.34
C ARG A 221 4.38 -8.92 -6.90
N HIS A 222 4.23 -9.82 -7.86
CA HIS A 222 5.38 -10.38 -8.58
C HIS A 222 5.89 -9.36 -9.60
N HIS A 223 7.17 -9.02 -9.53
CA HIS A 223 7.82 -8.16 -10.53
C HIS A 223 8.45 -9.00 -11.64
N MET A 224 8.03 -8.78 -12.88
CA MET A 224 8.52 -9.54 -14.05
C MET A 224 10.05 -9.49 -14.17
N SER A 225 10.66 -8.34 -13.95
CA SER A 225 12.13 -8.18 -14.07
C SER A 225 12.91 -8.77 -12.90
N MET A 226 12.34 -8.78 -11.68
CA MET A 226 13.03 -9.27 -10.49
C MET A 226 12.72 -10.74 -10.20
N LYS A 227 11.67 -11.30 -10.84
CA LYS A 227 11.13 -12.65 -10.59
C LYS A 227 10.76 -12.91 -9.11
N ARG A 228 10.56 -11.84 -8.33
CA ARG A 228 10.16 -11.87 -6.91
C ARG A 228 9.45 -10.55 -6.53
N PRO A 229 8.77 -10.48 -5.38
CA PRO A 229 8.27 -9.22 -4.84
C PRO A 229 9.40 -8.27 -4.44
N PRO A 230 9.17 -6.94 -4.40
CA PRO A 230 10.18 -5.96 -4.03
C PRO A 230 10.83 -6.20 -2.66
N SER A 231 10.04 -6.60 -1.65
CA SER A 231 10.58 -6.94 -0.34
C SER A 231 11.27 -8.31 -0.27
N GLY A 232 11.28 -9.09 -1.35
CA GLY A 232 11.70 -10.50 -1.37
C GLY A 232 10.62 -11.49 -0.94
N GLY A 233 10.97 -12.78 -0.91
CA GLY A 233 10.07 -13.91 -0.60
C GLY A 233 9.35 -14.51 -1.80
N GLU A 234 8.50 -15.51 -1.57
CA GLU A 234 7.67 -16.16 -2.60
C GLU A 234 6.54 -15.23 -3.10
N GLY A 235 6.04 -14.37 -2.19
CA GLY A 235 5.00 -13.39 -2.46
C GLY A 235 3.60 -13.98 -2.61
N ARG A 236 2.80 -13.37 -3.49
CA ARG A 236 1.46 -13.82 -3.88
C ARG A 236 0.49 -13.90 -2.68
N PHE A 237 -0.57 -14.68 -2.86
CA PHE A 237 -1.66 -14.82 -1.89
C PHE A 237 -1.21 -15.45 -0.57
N LYS A 238 -0.27 -16.40 -0.59
CA LYS A 238 0.26 -17.03 0.64
C LYS A 238 0.91 -16.00 1.56
N THR A 239 1.76 -15.12 1.02
CA THR A 239 2.37 -14.01 1.80
C THR A 239 1.32 -13.01 2.27
N TRP A 240 0.25 -12.80 1.50
CA TRP A 240 -0.86 -11.94 1.91
C TRP A 240 -1.54 -12.50 3.16
N LEU A 241 -1.83 -13.81 3.17
CA LEU A 241 -2.47 -14.49 4.28
C LEU A 241 -1.62 -14.43 5.56
N GLU A 242 -0.30 -14.61 5.46
CA GLU A 242 0.62 -14.63 6.61
C GLU A 242 0.76 -13.32 7.38
N VAL A 243 0.44 -12.18 6.75
CA VAL A 243 0.70 -10.85 7.34
C VAL A 243 -0.59 -10.04 7.53
N SER A 244 -1.64 -10.39 6.80
CA SER A 244 -3.01 -9.97 7.10
C SER A 244 -3.68 -10.89 8.12
N SER A 245 -2.90 -11.75 8.77
CA SER A 245 -3.21 -12.38 10.04
C SER A 245 -2.45 -11.67 11.15
#